data_AF-A0A7S2E251-F1
#
_entry.id   AF-A0A7S2E251-F1
#
_cell.length_a   1.000
_cell.length_b   1.000
_cell.length_c   1.000
_cell.angle_alpha   90.00
_cell.angle_beta   90.00
_cell.angle_gamma   90.00
#
_symmetry.space_group_name_H-M   'P 1'
#
loop_
_entity.id
_entity.type
_entity.pdbx_description
1 polymer ?
#
loop_
_entity_poly.entity_id
_entity_poly.type
_entity_poly.pdbx_seq_one_letter_code
_entity_poly.pdbx_strand_id
1 'polypeptide(L)'
;MALLFRVYQLSSMDDEALKSAYEGLAILREQDDKQGMLKIMEPVAAALLDKKAYAEAAEVAQDALTITRELRLYYSEGCTMFLIAKTNISSQEGIACAYEAARIFREADYKKEAADAYHAAANGILLMRGPARDAIGAAAEGLNLFKELGNKQGEAVMMHTVANCQLSLRETENAVNTAYEAMAMFEKCGDRYGTTLAKKLLLGVGQSDEEIKERREQQMAQFDGVETRVGGETNEEKRRMEDEAQDLQNNQVLWELAWIPWETQDPKNFGEKFAGGSRRVFVAGEMQDKGVLSKLMKARPNKSGTGAAYFSNLLNGRQLNKDTLQFGMTACQCLSVIFDVSKLNHHGPLEVIDLTLKLVQALVPIEDRKVALDFVTTSCQNLAWTAGVQEPFHATLWGFCRAARMENPTHEFRLLDVDPARRTESMAFICRYLTGAQATRPAEAICRNRGVMVSRLVGARSKLNLPVRIELESRY
;
A
#
# COMPACT_ATOMS: atom_id res chain seq x y z
N MET A 1 6.82 20.60 -15.66
CA MET A 1 8.04 19.83 -16.00
C MET A 1 8.54 18.95 -14.85
N ALA A 2 8.69 19.42 -13.60
CA ALA A 2 9.01 18.54 -12.45
C ALA A 2 8.02 17.37 -12.23
N LEU A 3 6.72 17.60 -12.48
CA LEU A 3 5.70 16.55 -12.52
C LEU A 3 5.92 15.55 -13.67
N LEU A 4 6.39 16.03 -14.83
CA LEU A 4 6.64 15.20 -16.02
C LEU A 4 7.84 14.27 -15.79
N PHE A 5 8.91 14.77 -15.17
CA PHE A 5 10.04 13.97 -14.72
C PHE A 5 9.61 12.85 -13.76
N ARG A 6 8.79 13.17 -12.76
CA ARG A 6 8.30 12.18 -11.79
C ARG A 6 7.34 11.17 -12.41
N VAL A 7 6.57 11.57 -13.43
CA VAL A 7 5.72 10.67 -14.23
C VAL A 7 6.55 9.72 -15.09
N TYR A 8 7.65 10.19 -15.71
CA TYR A 8 8.54 9.33 -16.49
C TYR A 8 9.35 8.36 -15.62
N GLN A 9 9.82 8.79 -14.43
CA GLN A 9 10.43 7.88 -13.45
C GLN A 9 9.48 6.77 -13.01
N LEU A 10 8.21 7.11 -12.74
CA LEU A 10 7.18 6.12 -12.38
C LEU A 10 6.79 5.18 -13.53
N SER A 11 7.09 5.57 -14.77
CA SER A 11 6.84 4.79 -15.99
C SER A 11 8.07 4.01 -16.47
N SER A 12 9.17 4.00 -15.70
CA SER A 12 10.46 3.36 -16.05
C SER A 12 11.05 3.83 -17.39
N MET A 13 10.78 5.08 -17.76
CA MET A 13 11.32 5.75 -18.96
C MET A 13 12.46 6.69 -18.54
N ASP A 14 13.58 6.10 -18.11
CA ASP A 14 14.60 6.85 -17.38
C ASP A 14 15.37 7.84 -18.26
N ASP A 15 15.48 7.62 -19.57
CA ASP A 15 16.14 8.54 -20.51
C ASP A 15 15.26 9.77 -20.79
N GLU A 16 13.96 9.55 -21.03
CA GLU A 16 12.97 10.62 -21.23
C GLU A 16 12.73 11.42 -19.94
N ALA A 17 12.82 10.76 -18.78
CA ALA A 17 12.83 11.43 -17.48
C ALA A 17 13.99 12.41 -17.40
N LEU A 18 15.24 11.94 -17.53
CA LEU A 18 16.43 12.80 -17.43
C LEU A 18 16.39 13.95 -18.42
N LYS A 19 16.00 13.70 -19.68
CA LYS A 19 15.84 14.76 -20.68
C LYS A 19 14.86 15.84 -20.24
N SER A 20 13.67 15.44 -19.78
CA SER A 20 12.64 16.38 -19.30
C SER A 20 13.08 17.15 -18.05
N ALA A 21 13.88 16.51 -17.19
CA ALA A 21 14.48 17.15 -16.03
C ALA A 21 15.51 18.21 -16.42
N TYR A 22 16.41 17.92 -17.35
CA TYR A 22 17.40 18.89 -17.84
C TYR A 22 16.75 20.08 -18.56
N GLU A 23 15.71 19.83 -19.37
CA GLU A 23 14.90 20.91 -19.97
C GLU A 23 14.23 21.77 -18.88
N GLY A 24 13.70 21.14 -17.82
CA GLY A 24 13.15 21.84 -16.66
C GLY A 24 14.19 22.67 -15.91
N LEU A 25 15.40 22.13 -15.70
CA LEU A 25 16.50 22.83 -15.06
C LEU A 25 16.98 24.04 -15.88
N ALA A 26 17.01 23.94 -17.20
CA ALA A 26 17.35 25.07 -18.07
C ALA A 26 16.35 26.23 -17.92
N ILE A 27 15.05 25.94 -17.93
CA ILE A 27 14.00 26.96 -17.75
C ILE A 27 14.10 27.61 -16.36
N LEU A 28 14.34 26.81 -15.30
CA LEU A 28 14.45 27.35 -13.94
C LEU A 28 15.72 28.18 -13.75
N ARG A 29 16.82 27.84 -14.44
CA ARG A 29 18.02 28.67 -14.50
C ARG A 29 17.75 30.03 -15.15
N GLU A 30 16.97 30.07 -16.24
CA GLU A 30 16.56 31.33 -16.89
C GLU A 30 15.68 32.20 -15.99
N GLN A 31 14.90 31.57 -15.09
CA GLN A 31 14.02 32.24 -14.14
C GLN A 31 14.70 32.61 -12.81
N ASP A 32 15.97 32.24 -12.62
CA ASP A 32 16.70 32.31 -11.34
C ASP A 32 15.94 31.66 -10.16
N ASP A 33 15.10 30.65 -10.44
CA ASP A 33 14.36 29.89 -9.42
C ASP A 33 15.24 28.78 -8.81
N LYS A 34 16.14 29.22 -7.93
CA LYS A 34 17.08 28.35 -7.22
C LYS A 34 16.39 27.27 -6.37
N GLN A 35 15.23 27.55 -5.78
CA GLN A 35 14.48 26.55 -5.00
C GLN A 35 13.82 25.51 -5.90
N GLY A 36 13.28 25.94 -7.04
CA GLY A 36 12.75 25.04 -8.06
C GLY A 36 13.82 24.09 -8.59
N MET A 37 15.03 24.60 -8.82
CA MET A 37 16.17 23.79 -9.28
C MET A 37 16.50 22.67 -8.29
N LEU A 38 16.66 22.99 -7.00
CA LEU A 38 17.00 21.99 -5.97
C LEU A 38 16.02 20.81 -5.93
N LYS A 39 14.71 21.07 -6.10
CA LYS A 39 13.66 20.03 -6.11
C LYS A 39 13.79 19.04 -7.28
N ILE A 40 14.44 19.45 -8.37
CA ILE A 40 14.68 18.59 -9.54
C ILE A 40 16.05 17.92 -9.45
N MET A 41 17.07 18.60 -8.93
CA MET A 41 18.45 18.10 -8.90
C MET A 41 18.64 16.86 -8.03
N GLU A 42 18.00 16.80 -6.86
CA GLU A 42 18.08 15.63 -5.96
C GLU A 42 17.62 14.33 -6.65
N PRO A 43 16.40 14.24 -7.21
CA PRO A 43 15.96 13.00 -7.84
C PRO A 43 16.62 12.73 -9.20
N VAL A 44 17.15 13.76 -9.89
CA VAL A 44 18.00 13.58 -11.08
C VAL A 44 19.30 12.88 -10.70
N ALA A 45 19.99 13.35 -9.66
CA ALA A 45 21.21 12.72 -9.20
C ALA A 45 20.97 11.30 -8.69
N ALA A 46 19.83 11.03 -8.03
CA ALA A 46 19.42 9.67 -7.68
C ALA A 46 19.21 8.77 -8.92
N ALA A 47 18.53 9.28 -9.96
CA ALA A 47 18.34 8.53 -11.20
C ALA A 47 19.67 8.26 -11.93
N LEU A 48 20.60 9.22 -11.92
CA LEU A 48 21.95 9.04 -12.48
C LEU A 48 22.76 8.00 -11.70
N LEU A 49 22.60 7.96 -10.36
CA LEU A 49 23.18 6.90 -9.52
C LEU A 49 22.66 5.51 -9.89
N ASP A 50 21.35 5.36 -10.10
CA ASP A 50 20.75 4.09 -10.52
C ASP A 50 21.28 3.63 -11.89
N LYS A 51 21.55 4.58 -12.80
CA LYS A 51 22.21 4.35 -14.09
C LYS A 51 23.73 4.16 -14.01
N LYS A 52 24.33 4.31 -12.81
CA LYS A 52 25.78 4.26 -12.59
C LYS A 52 26.55 5.37 -13.33
N ALA A 53 25.88 6.47 -13.67
CA ALA A 53 26.49 7.66 -14.25
C ALA A 53 27.07 8.55 -13.13
N TYR A 54 28.08 8.05 -12.42
CA TYR A 54 28.60 8.67 -11.20
C TYR A 54 29.17 10.07 -11.40
N ALA A 55 29.85 10.32 -12.53
CA ALA A 55 30.44 11.62 -12.84
C ALA A 55 29.36 12.71 -13.01
N GLU A 56 28.33 12.45 -13.82
CA GLU A 56 27.20 13.36 -14.02
C GLU A 56 26.42 13.57 -12.71
N ALA A 57 26.20 12.50 -11.94
CA ALA A 57 25.54 12.61 -10.64
C ALA A 57 26.33 13.50 -9.66
N ALA A 58 27.66 13.41 -9.68
CA ALA A 58 28.54 14.25 -8.86
C ALA A 58 28.47 15.73 -9.29
N GLU A 59 28.46 16.02 -10.59
CA GLU A 59 28.28 17.40 -11.09
C GLU A 59 26.95 18.00 -10.63
N VAL A 60 25.84 17.27 -10.80
CA VAL A 60 24.51 17.72 -10.36
C VAL A 60 24.47 17.93 -8.85
N ALA A 61 25.09 17.04 -8.07
CA ALA A 61 25.14 17.18 -6.62
C ALA A 61 26.02 18.37 -6.18
N GLN A 62 27.13 18.64 -6.88
CA GLN A 62 28.00 19.79 -6.58
C GLN A 62 27.33 21.13 -6.92
N ASP A 63 26.58 21.21 -8.02
CA ASP A 63 25.75 22.36 -8.36
C ASP A 63 24.69 22.59 -7.27
N ALA A 64 24.02 21.53 -6.80
CA ALA A 64 23.02 21.63 -5.74
C ALA A 64 23.64 22.08 -4.41
N LEU A 65 24.89 21.69 -4.12
CA LEU A 65 25.59 22.08 -2.89
C LEU A 65 25.87 23.59 -2.90
N THR A 66 26.25 24.12 -4.05
CA THR A 66 26.47 25.56 -4.23
C THR A 66 25.19 26.34 -3.95
N ILE A 67 24.06 25.91 -4.53
CA ILE A 67 22.78 26.58 -4.35
C ILE A 67 22.27 26.47 -2.90
N THR A 68 22.38 25.31 -2.27
CA THR A 68 21.94 25.13 -0.87
C THR A 68 22.73 25.98 0.12
N ARG A 69 24.04 26.14 -0.10
CA ARG A 69 24.90 27.04 0.69
C ARG A 69 24.56 28.51 0.48
N GLU A 70 24.32 28.93 -0.76
CA GLU A 70 23.87 30.30 -1.08
C GLU A 70 22.56 30.63 -0.36
N LEU A 71 21.60 29.71 -0.39
CA LEU A 71 20.29 29.87 0.24
C LEU A 71 20.30 29.58 1.76
N ARG A 72 21.43 29.13 2.32
CA ARG A 72 21.60 28.72 3.73
C ARG A 72 20.57 27.67 4.18
N LEU A 73 20.28 26.71 3.30
CA LEU A 73 19.32 25.63 3.57
C LEU A 73 20.05 24.43 4.19
N TYR A 74 20.23 24.45 5.51
CA TYR A 74 21.02 23.44 6.23
C TYR A 74 20.57 21.99 6.00
N TYR A 75 19.25 21.72 6.02
CA TYR A 75 18.75 20.37 5.75
C TYR A 75 19.07 19.90 4.31
N SER A 76 18.80 20.76 3.32
CA SER A 76 19.08 20.46 1.92
C SER A 76 20.59 20.35 1.64
N GLU A 77 21.42 21.13 2.34
CA GLU A 77 22.88 20.99 2.30
C GLU A 77 23.30 19.60 2.79
N GLY A 78 22.75 19.14 3.93
CA GLY A 78 22.98 17.77 4.43
C GLY A 78 22.57 16.69 3.43
N CYS A 79 21.38 16.80 2.82
CA CYS A 79 20.93 15.86 1.78
C CYS A 79 21.86 15.85 0.56
N THR A 80 22.33 17.02 0.16
CA THR A 80 23.22 17.14 -1.00
C THR A 80 24.62 16.59 -0.71
N MET A 81 25.16 16.83 0.48
CA MET A 81 26.41 16.21 0.92
C MET A 81 26.30 14.69 1.01
N PHE A 82 25.17 14.17 1.51
CA PHE A 82 24.90 12.74 1.53
C PHE A 82 24.84 12.14 0.11
N LEU A 83 24.27 12.89 -0.83
CA LEU A 83 24.23 12.49 -2.23
C LEU A 83 25.65 12.45 -2.85
N ILE A 84 26.48 13.47 -2.60
CA ILE A 84 27.90 13.48 -3.02
C ILE A 84 28.66 12.30 -2.41
N ALA A 85 28.39 11.97 -1.15
CA ALA A 85 28.98 10.80 -0.52
C ALA A 85 28.61 9.49 -1.24
N LYS A 86 27.38 9.37 -1.74
CA LYS A 86 26.95 8.19 -2.51
C LYS A 86 27.54 8.13 -3.92
N THR A 87 27.73 9.26 -4.60
CA THR A 87 28.36 9.30 -5.94
C THR A 87 29.84 8.97 -5.88
N ASN A 88 30.52 9.41 -4.82
CA ASN A 88 31.95 9.24 -4.62
C ASN A 88 32.28 8.31 -3.46
N ILE A 89 31.48 7.25 -3.26
CA ILE A 89 31.55 6.41 -2.05
C ILE A 89 32.92 5.75 -1.83
N SER A 90 33.68 5.50 -2.90
CA SER A 90 35.03 4.93 -2.83
C SER A 90 36.15 5.97 -2.86
N SER A 91 35.90 7.20 -2.39
CA SER A 91 36.89 8.27 -2.29
C SER A 91 36.93 8.90 -0.89
N GLN A 92 38.09 9.48 -0.55
CA GLN A 92 38.25 10.19 0.72
C GLN A 92 37.31 11.39 0.83
N GLU A 93 37.02 12.04 -0.30
CA GLU A 93 36.07 13.14 -0.40
C GLU A 93 34.65 12.68 -0.10
N GLY A 94 34.20 11.55 -0.67
CA GLY A 94 32.87 11.00 -0.39
C GLY A 94 32.69 10.63 1.09
N ILE A 95 33.73 10.06 1.72
CA ILE A 95 33.72 9.76 3.15
C ILE A 95 33.64 11.05 3.98
N ALA A 96 34.40 12.09 3.62
CA ALA A 96 34.35 13.39 4.29
C ALA A 96 32.95 14.02 4.18
N CYS A 97 32.35 14.01 2.98
CA CYS A 97 30.99 14.49 2.77
C CYS A 97 29.95 13.69 3.58
N ALA A 98 30.13 12.37 3.75
CA ALA A 98 29.25 11.56 4.58
C ALA A 98 29.30 11.98 6.06
N TYR A 99 30.49 12.25 6.60
CA TYR A 99 30.63 12.74 7.97
C TYR A 99 30.09 14.17 8.15
N GLU A 100 30.29 15.05 7.17
CA GLU A 100 29.71 16.39 7.21
C GLU A 100 28.18 16.35 7.15
N ALA A 101 27.61 15.52 6.28
CA ALA A 101 26.16 15.29 6.23
C ALA A 101 25.63 14.77 7.57
N ALA A 102 26.29 13.75 8.16
CA ALA A 102 25.92 13.20 9.45
C ALA A 102 25.96 14.28 10.57
N ARG A 103 26.98 15.14 10.57
CA ARG A 103 27.10 16.26 11.52
C ARG A 103 25.94 17.25 11.36
N ILE A 104 25.64 17.68 10.13
CA ILE A 104 24.54 18.62 9.85
C ILE A 104 23.21 18.05 10.32
N PHE A 105 22.92 16.78 9.96
CA PHE A 105 21.68 16.14 10.38
C PHE A 105 21.59 15.96 11.89
N ARG A 106 22.70 15.62 12.56
CA ARG A 106 22.75 15.49 14.03
C ARG A 106 22.53 16.82 14.73
N GLU A 107 23.15 17.91 14.26
CA GLU A 107 22.95 19.26 14.80
C GLU A 107 21.50 19.76 14.63
N ALA A 108 20.82 19.28 13.59
CA ALA A 108 19.43 19.60 13.29
C ALA A 108 18.41 18.54 13.80
N ASP A 109 18.84 17.57 14.62
CA ASP A 109 18.05 16.48 15.21
C ASP A 109 17.34 15.54 14.20
N TYR A 110 17.85 15.48 12.97
CA TYR A 110 17.44 14.52 11.94
C TYR A 110 18.19 13.19 12.11
N LYS A 111 17.87 12.46 13.19
CA LYS A 111 18.62 11.27 13.63
C LYS A 111 18.67 10.15 12.60
N LYS A 112 17.61 9.97 11.81
CA LYS A 112 17.54 8.91 10.79
C LYS A 112 18.51 9.21 9.66
N GLU A 113 18.46 10.42 9.14
CA GLU A 113 19.31 10.91 8.06
C GLU A 113 20.79 10.93 8.49
N ALA A 114 21.06 11.29 9.75
CA ALA A 114 22.40 11.17 10.33
C ALA A 114 22.90 9.72 10.36
N ALA A 115 22.05 8.76 10.76
CA ALA A 115 22.40 7.33 10.76
C ALA A 115 22.65 6.79 9.34
N ASP A 116 21.83 7.19 8.37
CA ASP A 116 22.04 6.85 6.95
C ASP A 116 23.35 7.44 6.41
N ALA A 117 23.72 8.66 6.82
CA ALA A 117 24.99 9.27 6.46
C ALA A 117 26.19 8.53 7.10
N TYR A 118 26.11 8.13 8.36
CA TYR A 118 27.12 7.26 8.99
C TYR A 118 27.25 5.91 8.29
N HIS A 119 26.15 5.34 7.79
CA HIS A 119 26.20 4.12 6.98
C HIS A 119 27.00 4.30 5.69
N ALA A 120 26.78 5.41 4.99
CA ALA A 120 27.53 5.74 3.78
C ALA A 120 29.02 5.90 4.07
N ALA A 121 29.38 6.56 5.18
CA ALA A 121 30.77 6.67 5.62
C ALA A 121 31.40 5.28 5.89
N ALA A 122 30.71 4.42 6.64
CA ALA A 122 31.19 3.07 6.96
C ALA A 122 31.43 2.24 5.69
N ASN A 123 30.46 2.25 4.76
CA ASN A 123 30.60 1.54 3.48
C ASN A 123 31.71 2.11 2.61
N GLY A 124 31.88 3.43 2.57
CA GLY A 124 32.96 4.06 1.80
C GLY A 124 34.34 3.66 2.30
N ILE A 125 34.54 3.65 3.62
CA ILE A 125 35.79 3.18 4.24
C ILE A 125 36.07 1.72 3.87
N LEU A 126 35.05 0.85 3.93
CA LEU A 126 35.20 -0.56 3.55
C LEU A 126 35.57 -0.74 2.06
N LEU A 127 34.90 -0.01 1.16
CA LEU A 127 35.14 -0.08 -0.27
C LEU A 127 36.55 0.39 -0.66
N MET A 128 37.06 1.42 0.03
CA MET A 128 38.44 1.89 -0.14
C MET A 128 39.49 0.94 0.47
N ARG A 129 39.06 -0.13 1.17
CA ARG A 129 39.93 -0.96 2.02
C ARG A 129 40.69 -0.11 3.04
N GLY A 130 40.02 0.92 3.56
CA GLY A 130 40.53 1.79 4.61
C GLY A 130 40.56 1.09 5.97
N PRO A 131 40.91 1.81 7.05
CA PRO A 131 40.96 1.24 8.39
C PRO A 131 39.57 0.76 8.83
N ALA A 132 39.35 -0.56 8.81
CA ALA A 132 38.04 -1.15 9.14
C ALA A 132 37.56 -0.81 10.56
N ARG A 133 38.46 -0.40 11.47
CA ARG A 133 38.09 0.13 12.79
C ARG A 133 37.32 1.46 12.70
N ASP A 134 37.67 2.33 11.77
CA ASP A 134 36.98 3.61 11.57
C ASP A 134 35.58 3.36 10.99
N ALA A 135 35.45 2.35 10.11
CA ALA A 135 34.16 1.90 9.60
C ALA A 135 33.25 1.34 10.70
N ILE A 136 33.81 0.58 11.65
CA ILE A 136 33.06 0.11 12.84
C ILE A 136 32.61 1.31 13.68
N GLY A 137 33.47 2.30 13.88
CA GLY A 137 33.11 3.53 14.60
C GLY A 137 31.92 4.25 13.96
N ALA A 138 31.96 4.47 12.65
CA ALA A 138 30.83 5.05 11.91
C ALA A 138 29.55 4.19 12.02
N ALA A 139 29.65 2.88 11.80
CA ALA A 139 28.49 1.99 11.91
C ALA A 139 27.91 1.93 13.33
N ALA A 140 28.75 2.07 14.37
CA ALA A 140 28.31 2.11 15.77
C ALA A 140 27.54 3.40 16.11
N GLU A 141 27.97 4.56 15.60
CA GLU A 141 27.23 5.81 15.73
C GLU A 141 25.85 5.70 15.06
N GLY A 142 25.80 5.18 13.82
CA GLY A 142 24.54 4.91 13.12
C GLY A 142 23.64 3.92 13.86
N LEU A 143 24.22 2.87 14.45
CA LEU A 143 23.49 1.86 15.23
C LEU A 143 22.84 2.48 16.48
N ASN A 144 23.57 3.34 17.19
CA ASN A 144 23.05 4.02 18.38
C ASN A 144 21.87 4.93 18.02
N LEU A 145 21.98 5.69 16.93
CA LEU A 145 20.90 6.54 16.44
C LEU A 145 19.66 5.71 16.05
N PHE A 146 19.83 4.59 15.36
CA PHE A 146 18.69 3.72 15.03
C PHE A 146 18.07 3.05 16.27
N LYS A 147 18.87 2.71 17.29
CA LYS A 147 18.37 2.25 18.58
C LYS A 147 17.53 3.31 19.29
N GLU A 148 17.99 4.55 19.33
CA GLU A 148 17.22 5.67 19.89
C GLU A 148 15.88 5.88 19.18
N LEU A 149 15.85 5.66 17.87
CA LEU A 149 14.63 5.75 17.05
C LEU A 149 13.73 4.52 17.14
N GLY A 150 14.17 3.43 17.78
CA GLY A 150 13.49 2.14 17.75
C GLY A 150 13.40 1.51 16.34
N ASN A 151 14.24 1.96 15.39
CA ASN A 151 14.23 1.48 14.03
C ASN A 151 15.03 0.16 13.91
N LYS A 152 14.35 -0.95 14.20
CA LYS A 152 14.95 -2.30 14.18
C LYS A 152 15.52 -2.71 12.83
N GLN A 153 14.94 -2.25 11.73
CA GLN A 153 15.47 -2.51 10.39
C GLN A 153 16.80 -1.77 10.19
N GLY A 154 16.87 -0.49 10.57
CA GLY A 154 18.10 0.29 10.52
C GLY A 154 19.21 -0.27 11.43
N GLU A 155 18.84 -0.73 12.63
CA GLU A 155 19.77 -1.43 13.53
C GLU A 155 20.37 -2.69 12.86
N ALA A 156 19.55 -3.50 12.20
CA ALA A 156 19.99 -4.71 11.49
C ALA A 156 20.92 -4.40 10.31
N VAL A 157 20.63 -3.32 9.56
CA VAL A 157 21.51 -2.83 8.49
C VAL A 157 22.89 -2.45 9.04
N MET A 158 22.94 -1.71 10.15
CA MET A 158 24.22 -1.36 10.77
C MET A 158 24.97 -2.60 11.27
N MET A 159 24.28 -3.55 11.90
CA MET A 159 24.89 -4.82 12.35
C MET A 159 25.49 -5.61 11.18
N HIS A 160 24.78 -5.70 10.05
CA HIS A 160 25.32 -6.32 8.84
C HIS A 160 26.58 -5.60 8.34
N THR A 161 26.63 -4.27 8.41
CA THR A 161 27.82 -3.49 8.05
C THR A 161 28.97 -3.71 9.03
N VAL A 162 28.70 -3.79 10.34
CA VAL A 162 29.70 -4.15 11.36
C VAL A 162 30.28 -5.54 11.10
N ALA A 163 29.44 -6.52 10.73
CA ALA A 163 29.91 -7.86 10.38
C ALA A 163 30.87 -7.84 9.18
N ASN A 164 30.58 -7.06 8.14
CA ASN A 164 31.51 -6.84 7.01
C ASN A 164 32.84 -6.19 7.44
N CYS A 165 32.80 -5.27 8.41
CA CYS A 165 34.01 -4.66 8.95
C CYS A 165 34.85 -5.69 9.73
N GLN A 166 34.21 -6.51 10.56
CA GLN A 166 34.86 -7.58 11.32
C GLN A 166 35.53 -8.61 10.41
N LEU A 167 34.90 -8.98 9.28
CA LEU A 167 35.54 -9.82 8.26
C LEU A 167 36.78 -9.16 7.66
N SER A 168 36.72 -7.85 7.41
CA SER A 168 37.86 -7.09 6.90
C SER A 168 39.02 -7.03 7.91
N LEU A 169 38.71 -7.12 9.21
CA LEU A 169 39.68 -7.26 10.30
C LEU A 169 40.12 -8.71 10.57
N ARG A 170 39.58 -9.70 9.82
CA ARG A 170 39.77 -11.14 10.04
C ARG A 170 39.24 -11.65 11.39
N GLU A 171 38.29 -10.93 11.98
CA GLU A 171 37.55 -11.36 13.18
C GLU A 171 36.34 -12.22 12.77
N THR A 172 36.62 -13.37 12.16
CA THR A 172 35.60 -14.20 11.51
C THR A 172 34.49 -14.65 12.46
N GLU A 173 34.83 -15.05 13.68
CA GLU A 173 33.85 -15.51 14.67
C GLU A 173 32.90 -14.37 15.10
N ASN A 174 33.44 -13.19 15.39
CA ASN A 174 32.65 -12.00 15.71
C ASN A 174 31.73 -11.62 14.53
N ALA A 175 32.24 -11.67 13.30
CA ALA A 175 31.46 -11.37 12.11
C ALA A 175 30.28 -12.33 11.94
N VAL A 176 30.53 -13.64 12.12
CA VAL A 176 29.48 -14.66 12.05
C VAL A 176 28.40 -14.39 13.11
N ASN A 177 28.79 -14.14 14.35
CA ASN A 177 27.84 -13.85 15.44
C ASN A 177 26.99 -12.60 15.12
N THR A 178 27.64 -11.49 14.76
CA THR A 178 26.95 -10.23 14.40
C THR A 178 26.04 -10.41 13.18
N ALA A 179 26.42 -11.24 12.20
CA ALA A 179 25.62 -11.52 11.01
C ALA A 179 24.35 -12.34 11.34
N TYR A 180 24.44 -13.30 12.27
CA TYR A 180 23.26 -14.01 12.77
C TYR A 180 22.34 -13.08 13.56
N GLU A 181 22.87 -12.17 14.38
CA GLU A 181 22.06 -11.14 15.07
C GLU A 181 21.34 -10.23 14.08
N ALA A 182 22.04 -9.75 13.05
CA ALA A 182 21.45 -8.96 11.97
C ALA A 182 20.35 -9.75 11.24
N MET A 183 20.60 -11.02 10.91
CA MET A 183 19.63 -11.90 10.25
C MET A 183 18.36 -12.07 11.09
N ALA A 184 18.50 -12.37 12.39
CA ALA A 184 17.38 -12.50 13.30
C ALA A 184 16.56 -11.20 13.42
N MET A 185 17.23 -10.05 13.41
CA MET A 185 16.57 -8.74 13.42
C MET A 185 15.83 -8.45 12.10
N PHE A 186 16.43 -8.76 10.94
CA PHE A 186 15.76 -8.63 9.64
C PHE A 186 14.51 -9.52 9.57
N GLU A 187 14.59 -10.75 10.09
CA GLU A 187 13.43 -11.65 10.13
C GLU A 187 12.31 -11.10 11.02
N LYS A 188 12.64 -10.55 12.20
CA LYS A 188 11.66 -9.88 13.07
C LYS A 188 10.97 -8.70 12.39
N CYS A 189 11.71 -7.98 11.54
CA CYS A 189 11.16 -6.86 10.77
C CYS A 189 10.40 -7.31 9.51
N GLY A 190 10.41 -8.59 9.15
CA GLY A 190 9.86 -9.09 7.89
C GLY A 190 10.68 -8.70 6.65
N ASP A 191 11.92 -8.24 6.83
CA ASP A 191 12.81 -7.80 5.74
C ASP A 191 13.50 -9.00 5.08
N ARG A 192 12.85 -9.53 4.04
CA ARG A 192 13.38 -10.66 3.25
C ARG A 192 14.67 -10.32 2.51
N TYR A 193 14.84 -9.06 2.09
CA TYR A 193 16.03 -8.64 1.37
C TYR A 193 17.24 -8.60 2.31
N GLY A 194 17.10 -7.97 3.48
CA GLY A 194 18.11 -7.94 4.52
C GLY A 194 18.47 -9.35 5.04
N THR A 195 17.47 -10.21 5.23
CA THR A 195 17.68 -11.62 5.59
C THR A 195 18.53 -12.35 4.54
N THR A 196 18.27 -12.10 3.25
CA THR A 196 19.05 -12.69 2.15
C THR A 196 20.49 -12.16 2.13
N LEU A 197 20.70 -10.87 2.42
CA LEU A 197 22.05 -10.29 2.50
C LEU A 197 22.85 -10.89 3.65
N ALA A 198 22.27 -10.96 4.86
CA ALA A 198 22.92 -11.57 6.01
C ALA A 198 23.24 -13.06 5.76
N LYS A 199 22.30 -13.80 5.14
CA LYS A 199 22.54 -15.18 4.70
C LYS A 199 23.71 -15.29 3.72
N LYS A 200 23.77 -14.42 2.69
CA LYS A 200 24.87 -14.40 1.73
C LYS A 200 26.21 -14.13 2.40
N LEU A 201 26.25 -13.24 3.39
CA LEU A 201 27.45 -12.97 4.17
C LEU A 201 27.92 -14.24 4.91
N LEU A 202 27.01 -14.91 5.62
CA LEU A 202 27.29 -16.15 6.35
C LEU A 202 27.81 -17.26 5.42
N LEU A 203 27.16 -17.46 4.27
CA LEU A 203 27.60 -18.41 3.24
C LEU A 203 29.00 -18.05 2.70
N GLY A 204 29.26 -16.76 2.45
CA GLY A 204 30.55 -16.27 1.98
C GLY A 204 31.70 -16.46 2.97
N VAL A 205 31.37 -16.55 4.27
CA VAL A 205 32.32 -16.85 5.35
C VAL A 205 32.55 -18.37 5.52
N GLY A 206 31.76 -19.20 4.83
CA GLY A 206 31.90 -20.66 4.83
C GLY A 206 30.91 -21.39 5.74
N GLN A 207 29.86 -20.72 6.23
CA GLN A 207 28.74 -21.41 6.89
C GLN A 207 27.94 -22.19 5.83
N SER A 208 27.54 -23.42 6.15
CA SER A 208 26.65 -24.22 5.33
C SER A 208 25.18 -23.78 5.45
N ASP A 209 24.36 -24.13 4.46
CA ASP A 209 22.92 -23.85 4.52
C ASP A 209 22.25 -24.57 5.70
N GLU A 210 22.74 -25.77 6.05
CA GLU A 210 22.29 -26.54 7.21
C GLU A 210 22.63 -25.83 8.53
N GLU A 211 23.88 -25.39 8.74
CA GLU A 211 24.29 -24.67 9.96
C GLU A 211 23.50 -23.37 10.16
N ILE A 212 23.27 -22.63 9.05
CA ILE A 212 22.49 -21.40 9.09
C ILE A 212 21.05 -21.70 9.52
N LYS A 213 20.47 -22.77 8.99
CA LYS A 213 19.09 -23.19 9.32
C LYS A 213 18.99 -23.64 10.78
N GLU A 214 19.90 -24.48 11.25
CA GLU A 214 19.90 -24.97 12.64
C GLU A 214 20.05 -23.81 13.64
N ARG A 215 21.00 -22.91 13.40
CA ARG A 215 21.24 -21.77 14.30
C ARG A 215 20.08 -20.78 14.29
N ARG A 216 19.44 -20.59 13.13
CA ARG A 216 18.21 -19.81 13.01
C ARG A 216 17.07 -20.43 13.84
N GLU A 217 16.87 -21.73 13.76
CA GLU A 217 15.86 -22.45 14.55
C GLU A 217 16.16 -22.37 16.06
N GLN A 218 17.43 -22.47 16.46
CA GLN A 218 17.87 -22.31 17.85
C GLN A 218 17.63 -20.89 18.38
N GLN A 219 17.95 -19.85 17.61
CA GLN A 219 17.71 -18.46 18.03
C GLN A 219 16.22 -18.13 18.15
N MET A 220 15.38 -18.73 17.29
CA MET A 220 13.93 -18.65 17.43
C MET A 220 13.44 -19.39 18.69
N ALA A 221 13.96 -20.58 18.98
CA ALA A 221 13.60 -21.36 20.16
C ALA A 221 14.07 -20.75 21.48
N GLN A 222 15.23 -20.09 21.50
CA GLN A 222 15.77 -19.38 22.66
C GLN A 222 14.97 -18.11 22.99
N PHE A 223 14.23 -17.57 22.01
CA PHE A 223 13.40 -16.39 22.17
C PHE A 223 12.05 -16.68 22.84
N ASP A 224 11.54 -17.90 22.73
CA ASP A 224 10.36 -18.39 23.47
C ASP A 224 10.67 -18.69 24.97
N GLY A 225 11.91 -18.46 25.42
CA GLY A 225 12.41 -18.78 26.76
C GLY A 225 12.40 -17.65 27.80
N VAL A 226 11.78 -16.49 27.54
CA VAL A 226 11.57 -15.46 28.58
C VAL A 226 10.33 -15.82 29.39
N GLU A 227 10.55 -16.27 30.63
CA GLU A 227 9.51 -16.58 31.62
C GLU A 227 8.49 -15.42 31.79
N THR A 228 7.33 -15.51 31.14
CA THR A 228 6.09 -15.11 31.78
C THR A 228 5.60 -16.30 32.60
N ARG A 229 5.75 -16.22 33.93
CA ARG A 229 4.97 -17.03 34.86
C ARG A 229 3.49 -16.70 34.64
N VAL A 230 2.86 -17.42 33.70
CA VAL A 230 1.42 -17.58 33.68
C VAL A 230 1.16 -18.81 34.52
N GLY A 231 0.64 -18.61 35.72
CA GLY A 231 0.10 -19.70 36.53
C GLY A 231 -0.82 -20.53 35.64
N GLY A 232 -0.67 -21.85 35.68
CA GLY A 232 -1.34 -22.75 34.74
C GLY A 232 -2.81 -22.41 34.58
N GLU A 233 -3.13 -21.77 33.46
CA GLU A 233 -4.49 -21.45 33.07
C GLU A 233 -5.26 -22.76 32.95
N THR A 234 -6.42 -22.80 33.59
CA THR A 234 -7.29 -23.96 33.49
C THR A 234 -7.70 -24.16 32.04
N ASN A 235 -7.98 -25.41 31.64
CA ASN A 235 -8.38 -25.72 30.26
C ASN A 235 -9.61 -24.90 29.80
N GLU A 236 -10.44 -24.43 30.73
CA GLU A 236 -11.56 -23.53 30.44
C GLU A 236 -11.13 -22.10 30.13
N GLU A 237 -10.13 -21.56 30.84
CA GLU A 237 -9.60 -20.22 30.57
C GLU A 237 -8.83 -20.17 29.25
N LYS A 238 -8.06 -21.22 28.93
CA LYS A 238 -7.41 -21.36 27.63
C LYS A 238 -8.42 -21.44 26.50
N ARG A 239 -9.47 -22.24 26.68
CA ARG A 239 -10.50 -22.40 25.65
C ARG A 239 -11.29 -21.10 25.46
N ARG A 240 -11.53 -20.36 26.54
CA ARG A 240 -12.20 -19.06 26.49
C ARG A 240 -11.33 -17.97 25.86
N MET A 241 -10.02 -17.97 26.13
CA MET A 241 -9.07 -17.09 25.46
C MET A 241 -8.82 -17.49 24.00
N GLU A 242 -8.84 -18.78 23.67
CA GLU A 242 -8.81 -19.27 22.28
C GLU A 242 -10.08 -18.86 21.55
N ASP A 243 -11.25 -18.95 22.18
CA ASP A 243 -12.52 -18.51 21.61
C ASP A 243 -12.54 -16.97 21.45
N GLU A 244 -12.09 -16.20 22.44
CA GLU A 244 -11.99 -14.73 22.38
C GLU A 244 -10.91 -14.26 21.39
N ALA A 245 -9.78 -14.97 21.27
CA ALA A 245 -8.72 -14.70 20.29
C ALA A 245 -9.11 -15.13 18.87
N GLN A 246 -9.90 -16.20 18.74
CA GLN A 246 -10.53 -16.60 17.50
C GLN A 246 -11.52 -15.52 17.07
N ASP A 247 -12.31 -14.96 18.01
CA ASP A 247 -13.21 -13.84 17.73
C ASP A 247 -12.45 -12.56 17.37
N LEU A 248 -11.31 -12.28 18.02
CA LEU A 248 -10.45 -11.14 17.69
C LEU A 248 -9.74 -11.30 16.35
N GLN A 249 -9.30 -12.52 16.00
CA GLN A 249 -8.79 -12.87 14.66
C GLN A 249 -9.89 -12.78 13.59
N ASN A 250 -11.11 -13.18 13.93
CA ASN A 250 -12.27 -13.04 13.06
C ASN A 250 -12.67 -11.56 12.89
N ASN A 251 -12.41 -10.71 13.90
CA ASN A 251 -12.73 -9.28 13.92
C ASN A 251 -11.60 -8.36 13.39
N GLN A 252 -10.34 -8.82 13.28
CA GLN A 252 -9.27 -8.12 12.56
C GLN A 252 -9.36 -8.40 11.05
N VAL A 253 -10.36 -7.79 10.41
CA VAL A 253 -10.70 -8.01 9.00
C VAL A 253 -9.74 -7.24 8.08
N LEU A 254 -8.76 -7.93 7.50
CA LEU A 254 -8.05 -7.43 6.33
C LEU A 254 -8.81 -7.85 5.07
N TRP A 255 -9.28 -6.85 4.33
CA TRP A 255 -9.90 -7.02 3.03
C TRP A 255 -8.81 -7.14 1.95
N GLU A 256 -8.38 -8.36 1.64
CA GLU A 256 -7.55 -8.60 0.45
C GLU A 256 -8.44 -8.86 -0.77
N LEU A 257 -8.12 -8.19 -1.89
CA LEU A 257 -8.66 -8.50 -3.21
C LEU A 257 -8.00 -9.80 -3.69
N ALA A 258 -8.74 -10.91 -3.70
CA ALA A 258 -8.23 -12.21 -4.16
C ALA A 258 -8.60 -12.46 -5.63
N TRP A 259 -7.63 -12.86 -6.46
CA TRP A 259 -7.85 -13.19 -7.87
C TRP A 259 -8.54 -14.54 -8.05
N ILE A 260 -9.59 -14.58 -8.88
CA ILE A 260 -10.34 -15.79 -9.21
C ILE A 260 -10.45 -15.89 -10.74
N PRO A 261 -9.84 -16.91 -11.38
CA PRO A 261 -10.02 -17.16 -12.81
C PRO A 261 -11.44 -17.65 -13.10
N TRP A 262 -11.98 -17.25 -14.26
CA TRP A 262 -13.34 -17.60 -14.69
C TRP A 262 -13.52 -19.09 -15.00
N GLU A 263 -12.44 -19.80 -15.35
CA GLU A 263 -12.47 -21.24 -15.65
C GLU A 263 -12.52 -22.15 -14.41
N THR A 264 -12.15 -21.64 -13.23
CA THR A 264 -12.20 -22.38 -11.97
C THR A 264 -13.41 -21.94 -11.15
N GLN A 265 -14.48 -22.72 -11.14
CA GLN A 265 -15.38 -22.67 -9.97
C GLN A 265 -14.69 -23.50 -8.87
N ASP A 266 -14.55 -23.07 -7.61
CA ASP A 266 -15.66 -22.60 -6.76
C ASP A 266 -15.16 -21.92 -5.46
N PRO A 267 -15.85 -20.91 -4.93
CA PRO A 267 -16.28 -20.94 -3.54
C PRO A 267 -17.76 -21.24 -3.63
N LYS A 268 -18.19 -22.42 -3.18
CA LYS A 268 -19.53 -23.01 -3.37
C LYS A 268 -20.75 -22.09 -3.28
N ASN A 269 -20.59 -20.88 -2.74
CA ASN A 269 -21.62 -19.90 -2.51
C ASN A 269 -21.49 -18.59 -3.33
N PHE A 270 -20.46 -18.38 -4.18
CA PHE A 270 -20.26 -17.07 -4.80
C PHE A 270 -21.31 -16.76 -5.89
N GLY A 271 -22.33 -16.01 -5.50
CA GLY A 271 -23.48 -15.75 -6.35
C GLY A 271 -24.21 -17.04 -6.69
N GLU A 272 -24.42 -17.92 -5.69
CA GLU A 272 -25.39 -19.01 -5.78
C GLU A 272 -26.62 -18.49 -6.54
N LYS A 273 -27.05 -19.25 -7.56
CA LYS A 273 -28.32 -18.96 -8.22
C LYS A 273 -29.35 -18.87 -7.11
N PHE A 274 -29.89 -17.69 -6.87
CA PHE A 274 -31.02 -17.54 -5.98
C PHE A 274 -32.11 -18.50 -6.49
N ALA A 275 -32.33 -19.59 -5.76
CA ALA A 275 -33.29 -20.61 -6.16
C ALA A 275 -34.74 -20.08 -6.08
N GLY A 276 -34.94 -18.93 -5.44
CA GLY A 276 -36.24 -18.27 -5.23
C GLY A 276 -36.54 -17.11 -6.19
N GLY A 277 -36.44 -17.29 -7.51
CA GLY A 277 -36.82 -16.24 -8.46
C GLY A 277 -35.93 -15.00 -8.45
N SER A 278 -36.06 -14.14 -9.44
CA SER A 278 -35.18 -12.98 -9.54
C SER A 278 -35.41 -11.91 -8.46
N ARG A 279 -34.32 -11.23 -8.07
CA ARG A 279 -34.40 -9.98 -7.33
C ARG A 279 -34.84 -8.83 -8.25
N ARG A 280 -35.78 -8.01 -7.78
CA ARG A 280 -36.17 -6.76 -8.46
C ARG A 280 -35.20 -5.63 -8.06
N VAL A 281 -34.75 -4.89 -9.05
CA VAL A 281 -33.73 -3.85 -8.92
C VAL A 281 -34.31 -2.51 -9.31
N PHE A 282 -33.96 -1.46 -8.57
CA PHE A 282 -34.22 -0.07 -8.91
C PHE A 282 -32.92 0.59 -9.37
N VAL A 283 -32.94 1.26 -10.53
CA VAL A 283 -31.72 1.89 -11.09
C VAL A 283 -31.85 3.41 -10.94
N ALA A 284 -30.89 4.00 -10.24
CA ALA A 284 -30.85 5.43 -9.93
C ALA A 284 -29.82 6.22 -10.78
N GLY A 285 -29.10 5.57 -11.70
CA GLY A 285 -28.03 6.19 -12.52
C GLY A 285 -28.13 5.89 -14.03
N GLU A 286 -27.09 6.25 -14.80
CA GLU A 286 -27.06 6.09 -16.28
C GLU A 286 -26.72 4.67 -16.74
N MET A 287 -27.48 3.67 -16.31
CA MET A 287 -27.28 2.32 -16.84
C MET A 287 -27.79 2.24 -18.30
N GLN A 288 -26.96 2.65 -19.26
CA GLN A 288 -27.29 2.72 -20.70
C GLN A 288 -27.01 1.41 -21.45
N ASP A 289 -26.28 0.47 -20.87
CA ASP A 289 -25.98 -0.82 -21.50
C ASP A 289 -27.27 -1.65 -21.62
N LYS A 290 -27.88 -1.62 -22.81
CA LYS A 290 -29.14 -2.34 -23.11
C LYS A 290 -29.03 -3.84 -22.86
N GLY A 291 -27.85 -4.44 -22.97
CA GLY A 291 -27.60 -5.85 -22.71
C GLY A 291 -27.69 -6.18 -21.22
N VAL A 292 -26.92 -5.47 -20.39
CA VAL A 292 -26.97 -5.58 -18.93
C VAL A 292 -28.37 -5.24 -18.43
N LEU A 293 -28.94 -4.13 -18.91
CA LEU A 293 -30.29 -3.69 -18.56
C LEU A 293 -31.32 -4.76 -18.90
N SER A 294 -31.26 -5.34 -20.10
CA SER A 294 -32.19 -6.40 -20.51
C SER A 294 -32.07 -7.65 -19.64
N LYS A 295 -30.88 -7.98 -19.14
CA LYS A 295 -30.66 -9.13 -18.24
C LYS A 295 -31.16 -8.86 -16.83
N LEU A 296 -30.90 -7.66 -16.29
CA LEU A 296 -31.48 -7.22 -15.02
C LEU A 296 -33.02 -7.17 -15.09
N MET A 297 -33.58 -6.76 -16.22
CA MET A 297 -35.03 -6.75 -16.46
C MET A 297 -35.63 -8.15 -16.71
N LYS A 298 -34.85 -9.08 -17.29
CA LYS A 298 -35.26 -10.48 -17.52
C LYS A 298 -35.21 -11.33 -16.26
N ALA A 299 -34.48 -10.89 -15.25
CA ALA A 299 -34.62 -11.39 -13.90
C ALA A 299 -36.04 -11.01 -13.43
N ARG A 300 -37.04 -11.88 -13.71
CA ARG A 300 -38.44 -11.76 -13.26
C ARG A 300 -38.77 -12.73 -12.12
N PRO A 301 -39.46 -12.30 -11.04
CA PRO A 301 -39.93 -13.24 -10.03
C PRO A 301 -41.09 -14.05 -10.60
N ASN A 302 -41.34 -15.19 -9.98
CA ASN A 302 -42.40 -16.12 -10.32
C ASN A 302 -43.72 -15.40 -10.69
N LYS A 303 -44.30 -15.87 -11.79
CA LYS A 303 -45.60 -15.50 -12.41
C LYS A 303 -46.57 -14.81 -11.43
N SER A 304 -46.60 -13.47 -11.36
CA SER A 304 -47.78 -12.68 -10.93
C SER A 304 -47.59 -11.15 -10.91
N GLY A 305 -46.37 -10.60 -10.99
CA GLY A 305 -46.19 -9.13 -10.96
C GLY A 305 -45.77 -8.53 -12.31
N THR A 306 -46.60 -7.66 -12.89
CA THR A 306 -46.36 -6.93 -14.16
C THR A 306 -45.53 -5.64 -14.01
N GLY A 307 -44.76 -5.47 -12.93
CA GLY A 307 -43.94 -4.26 -12.72
C GLY A 307 -42.59 -4.35 -13.45
N ALA A 308 -42.33 -3.42 -14.39
CA ALA A 308 -41.01 -3.25 -14.99
C ALA A 308 -40.00 -2.67 -13.95
N ALA A 309 -38.70 -2.81 -14.21
CA ALA A 309 -37.69 -2.09 -13.44
C ALA A 309 -37.90 -0.58 -13.63
N TYR A 310 -37.92 0.19 -12.53
CA TYR A 310 -38.11 1.63 -12.56
C TYR A 310 -36.75 2.32 -12.56
N PHE A 311 -36.67 3.34 -13.39
CA PHE A 311 -35.49 4.18 -13.59
C PHE A 311 -35.81 5.56 -13.04
N SER A 312 -35.06 5.98 -12.02
CA SER A 312 -35.04 7.39 -11.63
C SER A 312 -33.80 8.03 -12.21
N ASN A 313 -33.99 9.10 -12.99
CA ASN A 313 -32.88 9.87 -13.52
C ASN A 313 -32.46 10.95 -12.50
N LEU A 314 -31.51 10.62 -11.63
CA LEU A 314 -30.88 11.54 -10.68
C LEU A 314 -30.19 12.74 -11.36
N LEU A 315 -29.93 12.67 -12.67
CA LEU A 315 -29.00 13.56 -13.39
C LEU A 315 -29.68 14.77 -14.01
N ASN A 316 -31.00 14.80 -14.03
CA ASN A 316 -31.77 15.96 -14.47
C ASN A 316 -31.92 17.02 -13.35
N GLY A 317 -31.04 17.01 -12.34
CA GLY A 317 -31.06 17.96 -11.22
C GLY A 317 -32.24 17.80 -10.25
N ARG A 318 -33.10 16.80 -10.45
CA ARG A 318 -34.15 16.46 -9.47
C ARG A 318 -33.51 15.73 -8.31
N GLN A 319 -33.44 16.40 -7.16
CA GLN A 319 -33.01 15.77 -5.92
C GLN A 319 -33.98 14.64 -5.57
N LEU A 320 -33.43 13.45 -5.37
CA LEU A 320 -34.17 12.36 -4.75
C LEU A 320 -34.35 12.69 -3.27
N ASN A 321 -35.57 12.55 -2.77
CA ASN A 321 -35.84 12.59 -1.34
C ASN A 321 -36.39 11.23 -0.89
N LYS A 322 -36.48 11.04 0.43
CA LYS A 322 -36.97 9.80 1.04
C LYS A 322 -38.28 9.32 0.40
N ASP A 323 -39.28 10.20 0.30
CA ASP A 323 -40.62 9.82 -0.14
C ASP A 323 -40.66 9.40 -1.61
N THR A 324 -39.96 10.14 -2.49
CA THR A 324 -39.88 9.80 -3.92
C THR A 324 -39.10 8.52 -4.17
N LEU A 325 -38.02 8.29 -3.43
CA LEU A 325 -37.24 7.07 -3.51
C LEU A 325 -38.07 5.87 -3.00
N GLN A 326 -38.68 6.00 -1.83
CA GLN A 326 -39.52 4.99 -1.21
C GLN A 326 -40.73 4.63 -2.08
N PHE A 327 -41.37 5.62 -2.69
CA PHE A 327 -42.45 5.41 -3.66
C PHE A 327 -41.98 4.58 -4.86
N GLY A 328 -40.88 4.98 -5.50
CA GLY A 328 -40.33 4.26 -6.65
C GLY A 328 -39.92 2.83 -6.30
N MET A 329 -39.32 2.64 -5.13
CA MET A 329 -38.94 1.32 -4.61
C MET A 329 -40.16 0.43 -4.33
N THR A 330 -41.20 0.99 -3.72
CA THR A 330 -42.45 0.29 -3.39
C THR A 330 -43.21 -0.10 -4.66
N ALA A 331 -43.33 0.82 -5.62
CA ALA A 331 -43.97 0.58 -6.91
C ALA A 331 -43.30 -0.57 -7.68
N CYS A 332 -41.98 -0.68 -7.58
CA CYS A 332 -41.24 -1.80 -8.18
C CYS A 332 -41.14 -3.03 -7.32
N GLN A 333 -41.46 -2.96 -6.02
CA GLN A 333 -41.15 -4.00 -5.05
C GLN A 333 -39.66 -4.41 -5.13
N CYS A 334 -38.77 -3.43 -5.33
CA CYS A 334 -37.34 -3.71 -5.45
C CYS A 334 -36.73 -4.05 -4.08
N LEU A 335 -35.61 -4.76 -4.13
CA LEU A 335 -34.84 -5.12 -2.93
C LEU A 335 -33.43 -4.52 -2.95
N SER A 336 -33.00 -3.92 -4.06
CA SER A 336 -31.74 -3.20 -4.18
C SER A 336 -31.87 -1.99 -5.09
N VAL A 337 -31.07 -0.97 -4.80
CA VAL A 337 -30.82 0.20 -5.64
C VAL A 337 -29.44 0.05 -6.27
N ILE A 338 -29.36 0.26 -7.58
CA ILE A 338 -28.08 0.33 -8.31
C ILE A 338 -27.85 1.77 -8.72
N PHE A 339 -26.71 2.32 -8.32
CA PHE A 339 -26.22 3.59 -8.80
C PHE A 339 -25.01 3.35 -9.71
N ASP A 340 -25.27 3.40 -11.02
CA ASP A 340 -24.25 3.22 -12.05
C ASP A 340 -23.66 4.56 -12.46
N VAL A 341 -22.41 4.80 -12.07
CA VAL A 341 -21.68 6.03 -12.37
C VAL A 341 -20.71 5.87 -13.53
N SER A 342 -20.58 4.67 -14.11
CA SER A 342 -19.58 4.33 -15.13
C SER A 342 -19.56 5.21 -16.40
N LYS A 343 -20.61 6.01 -16.65
CA LYS A 343 -20.72 6.95 -17.77
C LYS A 343 -20.78 8.42 -17.34
N LEU A 344 -20.64 8.69 -16.05
CA LEU A 344 -20.64 10.04 -15.46
C LEU A 344 -19.26 10.72 -15.50
N ASN A 345 -18.33 10.25 -16.32
CA ASN A 345 -17.01 10.88 -16.48
C ASN A 345 -17.08 12.35 -16.97
N HIS A 346 -18.24 12.78 -17.47
CA HIS A 346 -18.51 14.15 -17.89
C HIS A 346 -18.90 15.09 -16.72
N HIS A 347 -19.21 14.55 -15.54
CA HIS A 347 -19.55 15.28 -14.31
C HIS A 347 -18.38 15.30 -13.35
N GLY A 348 -17.91 16.44 -12.86
CA GLY A 348 -16.73 16.49 -11.98
C GLY A 348 -16.81 15.52 -10.76
N PRO A 349 -15.68 15.01 -10.22
CA PRO A 349 -15.72 14.06 -9.11
C PRO A 349 -16.51 14.54 -7.88
N LEU A 350 -16.53 15.84 -7.61
CA LEU A 350 -17.33 16.45 -6.54
C LEU A 350 -18.84 16.38 -6.82
N GLU A 351 -19.25 16.56 -8.08
CA GLU A 351 -20.67 16.45 -8.48
C GLU A 351 -21.15 15.01 -8.32
N VAL A 352 -20.33 14.04 -8.69
CA VAL A 352 -20.64 12.61 -8.51
C VAL A 352 -20.76 12.27 -7.02
N ILE A 353 -19.88 12.82 -6.15
CA ILE A 353 -19.99 12.66 -4.69
C ILE A 353 -21.28 13.30 -4.16
N ASP A 354 -21.62 14.52 -4.59
CA ASP A 354 -22.83 15.21 -4.16
C ASP A 354 -24.11 14.44 -4.54
N LEU A 355 -24.18 13.91 -5.76
CA LEU A 355 -25.26 13.02 -6.20
C LEU A 355 -25.34 11.75 -5.35
N THR A 356 -24.18 11.17 -5.02
CA THR A 356 -24.08 9.96 -4.19
C THR A 356 -24.57 10.25 -2.77
N LEU A 357 -24.15 11.37 -2.17
CA LEU A 357 -24.53 11.78 -0.83
C LEU A 357 -26.04 11.99 -0.74
N LYS A 358 -26.65 12.67 -1.71
CA LYS A 358 -28.11 12.87 -1.79
C LYS A 358 -28.85 11.54 -1.84
N LEU A 359 -28.36 10.57 -2.63
CA LEU A 359 -28.95 9.25 -2.71
C LEU A 359 -28.89 8.51 -1.37
N VAL A 360 -27.75 8.56 -0.67
CA VAL A 360 -27.60 7.94 0.66
C VAL A 360 -28.51 8.62 1.69
N GLN A 361 -28.56 9.95 1.70
CA GLN A 361 -29.45 10.73 2.58
C GLN A 361 -30.94 10.44 2.33
N ALA A 362 -31.33 10.15 1.09
CA ALA A 362 -32.69 9.72 0.77
C ALA A 362 -32.97 8.27 1.19
N LEU A 363 -31.96 7.38 1.09
CA LEU A 363 -32.12 5.94 1.34
C LEU A 363 -32.11 5.59 2.83
N VAL A 364 -31.16 6.11 3.59
CA VAL A 364 -30.93 5.75 5.01
C VAL A 364 -32.17 5.91 5.90
N PRO A 365 -33.00 6.96 5.72
CA PRO A 365 -34.21 7.14 6.54
C PRO A 365 -35.37 6.19 6.20
N ILE A 366 -35.26 5.34 5.17
CA ILE A 366 -36.34 4.41 4.76
C ILE A 366 -36.33 3.17 5.66
N GLU A 367 -37.24 3.12 6.64
CA GLU A 367 -37.28 2.06 7.65
C GLU A 367 -38.01 0.79 7.20
N ASP A 368 -38.88 0.89 6.18
CA ASP A 368 -39.77 -0.21 5.76
C ASP A 368 -39.02 -1.50 5.40
N ARG A 369 -37.82 -1.37 4.79
CA ARG A 369 -36.98 -2.49 4.35
C ARG A 369 -35.50 -2.10 4.28
N LYS A 370 -34.63 -2.98 4.76
CA LYS A 370 -33.17 -2.88 4.57
C LYS A 370 -32.82 -3.09 3.10
N VAL A 371 -32.69 -1.98 2.37
CA VAL A 371 -32.40 -2.01 0.93
C VAL A 371 -30.92 -1.79 0.69
N ALA A 372 -30.35 -2.65 -0.14
CA ALA A 372 -28.95 -2.54 -0.52
C ALA A 372 -28.75 -1.43 -1.55
N LEU A 373 -27.64 -0.69 -1.42
CA LEU A 373 -27.15 0.24 -2.43
C LEU A 373 -25.87 -0.28 -3.06
N ASP A 374 -25.94 -0.54 -4.36
CA ASP A 374 -24.84 -1.05 -5.18
C ASP A 374 -24.28 0.07 -6.06
N PHE A 375 -23.04 0.48 -5.79
CA PHE A 375 -22.30 1.43 -6.63
C PHE A 375 -21.57 0.68 -7.75
N VAL A 376 -21.68 1.17 -8.99
CA VAL A 376 -20.91 0.65 -10.12
C VAL A 376 -19.94 1.73 -10.61
N THR A 377 -18.65 1.54 -10.33
CA THR A 377 -17.55 2.44 -10.71
C THR A 377 -16.75 1.88 -11.87
N THR A 378 -15.83 2.69 -12.42
CA THR A 378 -14.96 2.30 -13.54
C THR A 378 -13.53 2.70 -13.27
N SER A 379 -12.59 1.80 -13.56
CA SER A 379 -11.15 2.09 -13.55
C SER A 379 -10.68 2.79 -12.28
N CYS A 380 -11.17 2.41 -11.10
CA CYS A 380 -10.80 3.08 -9.84
C CYS A 380 -9.63 2.43 -9.11
N GLN A 381 -9.45 1.12 -9.28
CA GLN A 381 -8.42 0.34 -8.60
C GLN A 381 -7.52 -0.38 -9.60
N ASN A 382 -6.22 -0.41 -9.30
CA ASN A 382 -5.24 -1.18 -10.07
C ASN A 382 -5.23 -2.63 -9.59
N LEU A 383 -4.90 -3.56 -10.48
CA LEU A 383 -4.51 -4.91 -10.10
C LEU A 383 -2.99 -5.05 -10.22
N ALA A 384 -2.39 -5.98 -9.47
CA ALA A 384 -0.94 -6.20 -9.44
C ALA A 384 -0.30 -6.51 -10.83
N TRP A 385 -1.13 -6.80 -11.83
CA TRP A 385 -0.74 -7.21 -13.19
C TRP A 385 -1.28 -6.27 -14.28
N THR A 386 -1.84 -5.10 -13.91
CA THR A 386 -2.38 -4.11 -14.87
C THR A 386 -1.49 -2.86 -14.93
N ALA A 387 -1.36 -2.30 -16.14
CA ALA A 387 -0.56 -1.13 -16.45
C ALA A 387 -1.20 0.16 -15.89
N GLY A 388 -1.11 0.34 -14.57
CA GLY A 388 -1.56 1.54 -13.87
C GLY A 388 -3.08 1.78 -13.91
N VAL A 389 -3.58 2.64 -13.03
CA VAL A 389 -4.95 3.14 -13.12
C VAL A 389 -4.98 4.33 -14.06
N GLN A 390 -5.67 4.19 -15.20
CA GLN A 390 -5.92 5.29 -16.12
C GLN A 390 -7.15 6.05 -15.63
N GLU A 391 -6.95 7.29 -15.18
CA GLU A 391 -8.02 8.26 -14.83
C GLU A 391 -9.04 7.72 -13.79
N PRO A 392 -8.69 7.65 -12.50
CA PRO A 392 -9.52 7.08 -11.42
C PRO A 392 -10.69 8.00 -11.01
N PHE A 393 -11.49 8.43 -11.97
CA PHE A 393 -12.49 9.49 -11.83
C PHE A 393 -13.51 9.24 -10.71
N HIS A 394 -13.89 7.98 -10.50
CA HIS A 394 -14.84 7.55 -9.47
C HIS A 394 -14.16 7.00 -8.20
N ALA A 395 -12.84 7.10 -8.05
CA ALA A 395 -12.14 6.47 -6.93
C ALA A 395 -12.52 7.05 -5.57
N THR A 396 -12.96 8.31 -5.53
CA THR A 396 -13.52 8.94 -4.33
C THR A 396 -14.72 8.17 -3.75
N LEU A 397 -15.48 7.47 -4.59
CA LEU A 397 -16.63 6.67 -4.15
C LEU A 397 -16.24 5.43 -3.36
N TRP A 398 -14.99 4.95 -3.48
CA TRP A 398 -14.51 3.83 -2.66
C TRP A 398 -14.41 4.20 -1.19
N GLY A 399 -13.75 5.32 -0.89
CA GLY A 399 -13.67 5.85 0.47
C GLY A 399 -15.05 6.21 1.01
N PHE A 400 -15.87 6.86 0.18
CA PHE A 400 -17.24 7.21 0.54
C PHE A 400 -18.09 5.99 0.88
N CYS A 401 -18.06 4.93 0.06
CA CYS A 401 -18.83 3.70 0.30
C CYS A 401 -18.43 2.99 1.60
N ARG A 402 -17.13 2.98 1.92
CA ARG A 402 -16.63 2.44 3.20
C ARG A 402 -17.13 3.26 4.39
N ALA A 403 -17.06 4.59 4.31
CA ALA A 403 -17.57 5.49 5.34
C ALA A 403 -19.08 5.32 5.53
N ALA A 404 -19.86 5.33 4.45
CA ALA A 404 -21.31 5.13 4.49
C ALA A 404 -21.68 3.80 5.15
N ARG A 405 -20.93 2.72 4.88
CA ARG A 405 -21.12 1.41 5.51
C ARG A 405 -20.83 1.42 7.02
N MET A 406 -19.76 2.09 7.44
CA MET A 406 -19.38 2.22 8.84
C MET A 406 -20.40 3.05 9.62
N GLU A 407 -20.87 4.16 9.05
CA GLU A 407 -21.83 5.07 9.69
C GLU A 407 -23.25 4.49 9.73
N ASN A 408 -23.57 3.58 8.81
CA ASN A 408 -24.92 3.01 8.67
C ASN A 408 -24.86 1.47 8.66
N PRO A 409 -24.51 0.82 9.78
CA PRO A 409 -24.28 -0.63 9.85
C PRO A 409 -25.53 -1.48 9.58
N THR A 410 -26.71 -0.87 9.65
CA THR A 410 -28.00 -1.52 9.35
C THR A 410 -28.31 -1.58 7.85
N HIS A 411 -27.55 -0.87 7.02
CA HIS A 411 -27.70 -0.76 5.58
C HIS A 411 -26.55 -1.44 4.85
N GLU A 412 -26.83 -1.98 3.66
CA GLU A 412 -25.82 -2.67 2.86
C GLU A 412 -25.32 -1.78 1.72
N PHE A 413 -24.10 -1.25 1.87
CA PHE A 413 -23.41 -0.52 0.80
C PHE A 413 -22.36 -1.40 0.14
N ARG A 414 -22.46 -1.59 -1.17
CA ARG A 414 -21.55 -2.41 -1.96
C ARG A 414 -20.97 -1.62 -3.13
N LEU A 415 -19.78 -2.03 -3.57
CA LEU A 415 -19.10 -1.40 -4.69
C LEU A 415 -18.59 -2.45 -5.67
N LEU A 416 -18.92 -2.27 -6.95
CA LEU A 416 -18.41 -3.03 -8.07
C LEU A 416 -17.67 -2.11 -9.04
N ASP A 417 -16.38 -2.35 -9.24
CA ASP A 417 -15.55 -1.60 -10.16
C ASP A 417 -15.32 -2.40 -11.45
N VAL A 418 -15.77 -1.87 -12.59
CA VAL A 418 -15.77 -2.59 -13.87
C VAL A 418 -14.80 -1.98 -14.88
N ASP A 419 -14.33 -2.80 -15.81
CA ASP A 419 -13.59 -2.34 -16.98
C ASP A 419 -14.58 -1.69 -17.97
N PRO A 420 -14.49 -0.37 -18.23
CA PRO A 420 -15.38 0.28 -19.19
C PRO A 420 -15.17 -0.21 -20.62
N ALA A 421 -13.96 -0.63 -21.00
CA ALA A 421 -13.63 -1.09 -22.34
C ALA A 421 -14.06 -2.55 -22.60
N ARG A 422 -14.16 -3.37 -21.54
CA ARG A 422 -14.49 -4.80 -21.63
C ARG A 422 -15.75 -5.21 -20.86
N ARG A 423 -16.66 -4.25 -20.66
CA ARG A 423 -17.92 -4.47 -19.91
C ARG A 423 -18.77 -5.61 -20.47
N THR A 424 -18.86 -5.71 -21.80
CA THR A 424 -19.62 -6.77 -22.50
C THR A 424 -19.09 -8.16 -22.21
N GLU A 425 -17.76 -8.33 -22.18
CA GLU A 425 -17.11 -9.61 -21.86
C GLU A 425 -17.38 -10.03 -20.41
N SER A 426 -17.53 -9.04 -19.52
CA SER A 426 -17.78 -9.22 -18.09
C SER A 426 -19.27 -9.25 -17.71
N MET A 427 -20.16 -9.12 -18.70
CA MET A 427 -21.61 -8.94 -18.49
C MET A 427 -22.23 -10.04 -17.63
N ALA A 428 -21.84 -11.30 -17.84
CA ALA A 428 -22.38 -12.42 -17.07
C ALA A 428 -22.04 -12.31 -15.58
N PHE A 429 -20.82 -11.87 -15.27
CA PHE A 429 -20.38 -11.63 -13.90
C PHE A 429 -21.09 -10.43 -13.28
N ILE A 430 -21.14 -9.29 -13.99
CA ILE A 430 -21.80 -8.07 -13.53
C ILE A 430 -23.26 -8.38 -13.16
N CYS A 431 -23.97 -9.12 -14.03
CA CYS A 431 -25.34 -9.53 -13.76
C CYS A 431 -25.43 -10.45 -12.53
N ARG A 432 -24.56 -11.46 -12.40
CA ARG A 432 -24.55 -12.39 -11.25
C ARG A 432 -24.23 -11.67 -9.94
N TYR A 433 -23.28 -10.74 -9.95
CA TYR A 433 -22.96 -9.90 -8.81
C TYR A 433 -24.20 -9.11 -8.41
N LEU A 434 -24.76 -8.29 -9.30
CA LEU A 434 -25.89 -7.40 -9.00
C LEU A 434 -27.18 -8.14 -8.61
N THR A 435 -27.37 -9.38 -9.08
CA THR A 435 -28.59 -10.18 -8.83
C THR A 435 -28.41 -11.32 -7.82
N GLY A 436 -27.20 -11.54 -7.31
CA GLY A 436 -26.90 -12.61 -6.36
C GLY A 436 -27.52 -12.40 -4.97
N ALA A 437 -27.54 -13.47 -4.18
CA ALA A 437 -28.06 -13.43 -2.81
C ALA A 437 -27.25 -12.46 -1.93
N GLN A 438 -27.93 -11.71 -1.04
CA GLN A 438 -27.27 -10.72 -0.17
C GLN A 438 -26.16 -11.33 0.69
N ALA A 439 -26.40 -12.53 1.22
CA ALA A 439 -25.47 -13.24 2.09
C ALA A 439 -24.15 -13.64 1.40
N THR A 440 -24.12 -13.67 0.06
CA THR A 440 -22.99 -14.21 -0.71
C THR A 440 -22.23 -13.15 -1.51
N ARG A 441 -22.70 -11.89 -1.49
CA ARG A 441 -22.12 -10.81 -2.29
C ARG A 441 -21.06 -10.06 -1.50
N PRO A 442 -19.82 -9.96 -2.00
CA PRO A 442 -18.77 -9.24 -1.31
C PRO A 442 -19.07 -7.74 -1.33
N ALA A 443 -18.62 -7.07 -0.28
CA ALA A 443 -18.80 -5.65 -0.07
C ALA A 443 -18.10 -4.81 -1.16
N GLU A 444 -16.96 -5.29 -1.65
CA GLU A 444 -16.18 -4.68 -2.73
C GLU A 444 -15.76 -5.75 -3.74
N ALA A 445 -15.89 -5.43 -5.03
CA ALA A 445 -15.49 -6.31 -6.12
C ALA A 445 -14.92 -5.49 -7.29
N ILE A 446 -13.95 -6.07 -8.00
CA ILE A 446 -13.34 -5.54 -9.21
C ILE A 446 -13.45 -6.61 -10.30
N CYS A 447 -13.85 -6.21 -11.50
CA CYS A 447 -13.82 -7.07 -12.68
C CYS A 447 -12.90 -6.47 -13.75
N ARG A 448 -11.82 -7.19 -14.11
CA ARG A 448 -10.82 -6.80 -15.12
C ARG A 448 -10.28 -8.02 -15.85
N ASN A 449 -10.00 -7.91 -17.15
CA ASN A 449 -9.31 -8.95 -17.93
C ASN A 449 -9.85 -10.39 -17.73
N ARG A 450 -11.19 -10.55 -17.65
CA ARG A 450 -11.87 -11.83 -17.35
C ARG A 450 -11.53 -12.46 -15.99
N GLY A 451 -10.81 -11.73 -15.15
CA GLY A 451 -10.61 -12.03 -13.74
C GLY A 451 -11.58 -11.24 -12.86
N VAL A 452 -11.87 -11.82 -11.71
CA VAL A 452 -12.64 -11.17 -10.65
C VAL A 452 -11.74 -11.06 -9.44
N MET A 453 -11.72 -9.88 -8.84
CA MET A 453 -11.13 -9.67 -7.54
C MET A 453 -12.22 -9.26 -6.58
N VAL A 454 -12.30 -9.94 -5.46
CA VAL A 454 -13.33 -9.68 -4.46
C VAL A 454 -12.66 -9.47 -3.13
N SER A 455 -13.20 -8.50 -2.43
CA SER A 455 -12.88 -8.26 -1.04
C SER A 455 -13.39 -9.47 -0.26
N ARG A 456 -12.47 -10.32 0.17
CA ARG A 456 -12.75 -11.46 1.02
C ARG A 456 -12.19 -11.19 2.40
N LEU A 457 -12.84 -11.81 3.39
CA LEU A 457 -12.21 -12.06 4.66
C LEU A 457 -11.08 -13.06 4.40
N VAL A 458 -9.88 -12.55 4.14
CA VAL A 458 -8.69 -13.37 4.12
C VAL A 458 -8.18 -13.28 5.54
N GLY A 459 -8.30 -14.37 6.30
CA GLY A 459 -7.66 -14.45 7.62
C GLY A 459 -6.23 -13.98 7.45
N ALA A 460 -5.77 -13.10 8.35
CA ALA A 460 -4.44 -12.53 8.25
C ALA A 460 -3.43 -13.65 7.96
N ARG A 461 -2.62 -13.51 6.90
CA ARG A 461 -1.53 -14.48 6.62
C ARG A 461 -0.52 -14.56 7.77
N SER A 462 -0.60 -13.59 8.68
CA SER A 462 0.01 -13.60 9.99
C SER A 462 -0.83 -14.44 10.94
N LYS A 463 -0.39 -15.67 11.24
CA LYS A 463 -0.80 -16.32 12.50
C LYS A 463 -0.38 -15.37 13.63
N LEU A 464 -1.33 -14.86 14.41
CA LEU A 464 -0.97 -14.26 15.70
C LEU A 464 -0.41 -15.39 16.55
N ASN A 465 0.88 -15.33 16.86
CA ASN A 465 1.47 -16.18 17.89
C ASN A 465 0.95 -15.68 19.23
N LEU A 466 0.10 -16.48 19.87
CA LEU A 466 -0.43 -16.20 21.20
C LEU A 466 0.65 -16.45 22.26
N PRO A 467 0.63 -15.70 23.38
CA PRO A 467 -0.44 -14.78 23.79
C PRO A 467 -0.20 -13.33 23.35
N VAL A 468 -1.23 -12.70 22.77
CA VAL A 468 -1.23 -11.28 22.39
C VAL A 468 -1.69 -10.44 23.57
N ARG A 469 -0.81 -9.58 24.08
CA ARG A 469 -1.17 -8.60 25.12
C ARG A 469 -1.66 -7.32 24.44
N ILE A 470 -2.96 -7.04 24.54
CA ILE A 470 -3.54 -5.78 24.08
C ILE A 470 -3.45 -4.79 25.23
N GLU A 471 -2.49 -3.88 25.19
CA GLU A 471 -2.47 -2.73 26.10
C GLU A 471 -3.44 -1.66 25.58
N LEU A 472 -4.63 -1.61 26.18
CA LEU A 472 -5.53 -0.48 26.05
C LEU A 472 -5.05 0.59 27.03
N GLU A 473 -4.40 1.65 26.55
CA GLU A 473 -4.18 2.85 27.36
C GLU A 473 -5.54 3.44 27.75
N SER A 474 -5.96 3.26 29.00
CA SER A 474 -7.07 4.02 29.57
C SER A 474 -6.58 5.44 29.80
N ARG A 475 -6.88 6.35 28.87
CA ARG A 475 -6.79 7.79 29.15
C ARG A 475 -7.98 8.17 30.03
N TYR A 476 -7.75 8.19 31.34
CA TYR A 476 -8.53 8.99 32.29
C TYR A 476 -7.81 10.30 32.56
#